data_AF-L2GJ08-F1
#
_entry.id   AF-L2GJ08-F1
#
_cell.length_a   1.000
_cell.length_b   1.000
_cell.length_c   1.000
_cell.angle_alpha   90.00
_cell.angle_beta   90.00
_cell.angle_gamma   90.00
#
_symmetry.space_group_name_H-M   'P 1'
#
loop_
_entity.id
_entity.type
_entity.pdbx_description
1 polymer ?
#
loop_
_entity_poly.entity_id
_entity_poly.type
_entity_poly.pdbx_seq_one_letter_code
_entity_poly.pdbx_strand_id
1 'polypeptide(L)'
;MNIARTRKAYEAIWSLLVLMGATLQSTDNGANPGGIYSFGNYPVDTTEIAIYSQGITSIDSNIKRLVKLEKLDLSVNKLKALPSEIGELKDLKMLYLNGNELGTLPPEIRRLEKLQCLYLRN
;
A
#
# COMPACT_ATOMS: atom_id res chain seq x y z
N MET A 1 -11.60 -26.32 -3.85
CA MET A 1 -10.79 -25.39 -4.68
C MET A 1 -9.67 -24.85 -3.79
N ASN A 2 -8.41 -25.18 -4.09
CA ASN A 2 -7.30 -25.08 -3.14
C ASN A 2 -6.71 -23.66 -3.18
N ILE A 3 -6.96 -22.84 -2.14
CA ILE A 3 -6.60 -21.42 -2.05
C ILE A 3 -5.07 -21.19 -2.21
N ALA A 4 -4.26 -22.21 -1.91
CA ALA A 4 -2.80 -22.16 -2.12
C ALA A 4 -2.38 -22.26 -3.60
N ARG A 5 -3.19 -22.88 -4.47
CA ARG A 5 -2.90 -22.99 -5.92
C ARG A 5 -3.17 -21.69 -6.66
N THR A 6 -4.18 -20.92 -6.25
CA THR A 6 -4.55 -19.64 -6.89
C THR A 6 -3.55 -18.53 -6.57
N ARG A 7 -2.98 -18.47 -5.36
CA ARG A 7 -1.95 -17.48 -5.01
C ARG A 7 -0.67 -17.66 -5.83
N LYS A 8 -0.17 -18.89 -5.96
CA LYS A 8 1.01 -19.19 -6.79
C LYS A 8 0.79 -18.91 -8.27
N ALA A 9 -0.42 -19.13 -8.77
CA ALA A 9 -0.78 -18.78 -10.15
C ALA A 9 -0.78 -17.26 -10.37
N TYR A 10 -1.27 -16.48 -9.39
CA TYR A 10 -1.26 -15.01 -9.46
C TYR A 10 0.16 -14.43 -9.45
N GLU A 11 1.03 -14.90 -8.55
CA GLU A 11 2.44 -14.49 -8.49
C GLU A 11 3.18 -14.82 -9.80
N ALA A 12 2.89 -15.98 -10.40
CA ALA A 12 3.50 -16.40 -11.66
C ALA A 12 2.98 -15.60 -12.86
N ILE A 13 1.67 -15.32 -12.92
CA ILE A 13 1.07 -14.49 -13.98
C ILE A 13 1.56 -13.04 -13.87
N TRP A 14 1.65 -12.49 -12.65
CA TRP A 14 2.19 -11.17 -12.37
C TRP A 14 3.68 -11.08 -12.76
N SER A 15 4.47 -12.11 -12.46
CA SER A 15 5.88 -12.19 -12.87
C SER A 15 6.07 -12.36 -14.38
N LEU A 16 5.15 -13.08 -15.06
CA LEU A 16 5.17 -13.29 -16.51
C LEU A 16 4.78 -12.01 -17.29
N LEU A 17 3.84 -11.22 -16.77
CA LEU A 17 3.49 -9.91 -17.33
C LEU A 17 4.64 -8.89 -17.19
N VAL A 18 5.44 -9.00 -16.14
CA VAL A 18 6.63 -8.16 -15.93
C VAL A 18 7.78 -8.52 -16.89
N LEU A 19 7.83 -9.76 -17.40
CA LEU A 19 8.93 -10.25 -18.25
C LEU A 19 8.66 -10.14 -19.76
N MET A 20 7.42 -9.97 -20.20
CA MET A 20 7.04 -9.89 -21.63
C MET A 20 6.35 -8.57 -21.98
N GLY A 21 7.11 -7.58 -22.45
CA GLY A 21 6.58 -6.54 -23.34
C GLY A 21 6.51 -5.12 -22.76
N ALA A 22 7.64 -4.43 -22.82
CA ALA A 22 7.60 -2.99 -23.07
C ALA A 22 7.21 -2.74 -24.53
N THR A 23 6.11 -2.04 -24.80
CA THR A 23 6.04 -0.84 -25.68
C THR A 23 4.65 -0.20 -25.67
N LEU A 24 4.62 1.10 -25.38
CA LEU A 24 3.60 2.12 -25.72
C LEU A 24 2.24 2.10 -24.99
N GLN A 25 2.28 2.33 -23.67
CA GLN A 25 1.47 3.36 -23.00
C GLN A 25 2.05 3.56 -21.59
N SER A 26 2.22 4.82 -21.20
CA SER A 26 2.70 5.31 -19.89
C SER A 26 3.09 4.23 -18.87
N THR A 27 4.38 4.11 -18.57
CA THR A 27 4.89 3.46 -17.36
C THR A 27 4.50 4.30 -16.14
N ASP A 28 3.20 4.34 -15.83
CA ASP A 28 2.71 4.78 -14.54
C ASP A 28 2.40 3.53 -13.73
N ASN A 29 3.45 2.93 -13.18
CA ASN A 29 3.34 1.87 -12.19
C ASN A 29 2.86 2.44 -10.83
N GLY A 30 2.13 3.57 -10.82
CA GLY A 30 1.68 4.31 -9.63
C GLY A 30 2.80 4.95 -8.81
N ALA A 31 4.05 4.50 -8.98
CA ALA A 31 5.22 5.06 -8.34
C ALA A 31 5.89 6.05 -9.30
N ASN A 32 5.34 7.26 -9.39
CA ASN A 32 6.09 8.39 -9.90
C ASN A 32 7.16 8.75 -8.86
N PRO A 33 8.47 8.64 -9.15
CA PRO A 33 9.51 9.04 -8.21
C PRO A 33 9.42 10.57 -8.02
N GLY A 34 8.67 10.97 -6.99
CA GLY A 34 8.30 12.36 -6.69
C GLY A 34 6.80 12.65 -6.65
N GLY A 35 5.94 11.72 -7.08
CA GLY A 35 4.48 11.89 -7.17
C GLY A 35 3.67 11.12 -6.12
N ILE A 36 2.35 11.34 -6.17
CA ILE A 36 1.36 10.72 -5.28
C ILE A 36 1.08 9.29 -5.77
N TYR A 37 1.31 8.28 -4.92
CA TYR A 37 0.94 6.90 -5.22
C TYR A 37 -0.56 6.68 -5.05
N SER A 38 -1.19 6.05 -6.05
CA SER A 38 -2.64 5.82 -6.06
C SER A 38 -3.03 4.39 -5.72
N PHE A 39 -4.03 4.26 -4.84
CA PHE A 39 -4.66 2.97 -4.52
C PHE A 39 -5.87 2.63 -5.42
N GLY A 40 -6.16 3.44 -6.44
CA GLY A 40 -7.37 3.29 -7.29
C GLY A 40 -7.51 1.91 -7.93
N ASN A 41 -6.38 1.29 -8.30
CA ASN A 41 -6.34 0.02 -9.03
C ASN A 41 -6.45 -1.23 -8.14
N TYR A 42 -6.44 -1.08 -6.81
CA TYR A 42 -6.63 -2.22 -5.91
C TYR A 42 -8.12 -2.60 -5.80
N PRO A 43 -8.46 -3.90 -5.82
CA PRO A 43 -9.80 -4.37 -5.49
C PRO A 43 -10.22 -3.91 -4.09
N VAL A 44 -11.51 -3.61 -3.91
CA VAL A 44 -12.06 -3.13 -2.62
C VAL A 44 -11.99 -4.18 -1.51
N ASP A 45 -11.82 -5.45 -1.87
CA ASP A 45 -11.69 -6.58 -0.95
C ASP A 45 -10.23 -6.97 -0.68
N THR A 46 -9.26 -6.15 -1.11
CA THR A 46 -7.85 -6.37 -0.81
C THR A 46 -7.60 -6.37 0.70
N THR A 47 -6.92 -7.41 1.19
CA THR A 47 -6.61 -7.60 2.61
C THR A 47 -5.17 -7.28 2.97
N GLU A 48 -4.25 -7.35 2.02
CA GLU A 48 -2.83 -7.08 2.25
C GLU A 48 -2.24 -6.29 1.08
N ILE A 49 -1.49 -5.25 1.40
CA ILE A 49 -0.70 -4.49 0.42
C ILE A 49 0.70 -4.30 0.97
N ALA A 50 1.70 -4.55 0.14
CA ALA A 50 3.10 -4.28 0.44
C ALA A 50 3.73 -3.50 -0.70
N ILE A 51 4.16 -2.28 -0.39
CA ILE A 51 4.81 -1.36 -1.32
C ILE A 51 6.08 -0.87 -0.63
N TYR A 52 7.13 -1.69 -0.67
CA TYR A 52 8.41 -1.37 -0.05
C TYR A 52 9.38 -0.79 -1.09
N SER A 53 10.22 0.16 -0.69
CA SER A 53 11.36 0.63 -1.50
C SER A 53 11.01 1.18 -2.89
N GLN A 54 9.90 1.91 -3.02
CA GLN A 54 9.47 2.52 -4.29
C GLN A 54 9.75 4.03 -4.37
N GLY A 55 10.33 4.63 -3.33
CA GLY A 55 10.64 6.06 -3.31
C GLY A 55 9.40 6.97 -3.30
N ILE A 56 8.26 6.45 -2.82
CA ILE A 56 6.99 7.17 -2.76
C ILE A 56 7.08 8.31 -1.73
N THR A 57 6.64 9.50 -2.11
CA THR A 57 6.67 10.70 -1.25
C THR A 57 5.33 11.03 -0.61
N SER A 58 4.23 10.61 -1.25
CA SER A 58 2.85 10.86 -0.83
C SER A 58 1.93 9.74 -1.32
N ILE A 59 0.79 9.55 -0.66
CA ILE A 59 -0.27 8.63 -1.10
C ILE A 59 -1.61 9.36 -1.25
N ASP A 60 -2.47 8.89 -2.16
CA ASP A 60 -3.76 9.51 -2.42
C ASP A 60 -4.85 9.12 -1.41
N SER A 61 -5.99 9.82 -1.50
CA SER A 61 -7.16 9.56 -0.66
C SER A 61 -7.96 8.31 -1.06
N ASN A 62 -7.59 7.62 -2.16
CA ASN A 62 -8.30 6.40 -2.58
C ASN A 62 -8.05 5.22 -1.64
N ILE A 63 -7.04 5.31 -0.76
CA ILE A 63 -6.79 4.31 0.28
C ILE A 63 -8.04 4.02 1.13
N LYS A 64 -8.93 5.00 1.35
CA LYS A 64 -10.19 4.84 2.10
C LYS A 64 -11.12 3.76 1.55
N ARG A 65 -10.97 3.38 0.27
CA ARG A 65 -11.80 2.34 -0.37
C ARG A 65 -11.46 0.94 0.13
N LEU A 66 -10.26 0.76 0.69
CA LEU A 66 -9.72 -0.53 1.11
C LEU A 66 -10.17 -0.89 2.53
N VAL A 67 -11.47 -0.87 2.77
CA VAL A 67 -12.06 -1.06 4.11
C VAL A 67 -11.77 -2.43 4.72
N LYS A 68 -11.42 -3.43 3.91
CA LYS A 68 -11.02 -4.79 4.32
C LYS A 68 -9.51 -4.98 4.50
N LEU A 69 -8.71 -3.93 4.32
CA LEU A 69 -7.26 -4.01 4.41
C LEU A 69 -6.84 -4.32 5.83
N GLU A 70 -6.17 -5.45 6.04
CA GLU A 70 -5.68 -5.90 7.34
C GLU A 70 -4.20 -5.59 7.53
N LYS A 71 -3.42 -5.63 6.46
CA LYS A 71 -1.97 -5.35 6.49
C LYS A 71 -1.58 -4.35 5.42
N LEU A 72 -0.92 -3.28 5.84
CA LEU A 72 -0.34 -2.28 4.97
C LEU A 72 1.14 -2.12 5.30
N ASP A 73 1.99 -2.43 4.33
CA ASP A 73 3.42 -2.21 4.42
C ASP A 73 3.83 -1.13 3.41
N LEU A 74 4.25 0.03 3.92
CA LEU A 74 4.80 1.16 3.18
C LEU A 74 6.23 1.45 3.63
N SER A 75 6.91 0.46 4.22
CA SER A 75 8.25 0.62 4.75
C SER A 75 9.27 0.98 3.66
N VAL A 76 10.34 1.66 4.07
CA VAL A 76 11.46 2.03 3.18
C VAL A 76 10.98 2.89 2.00
N ASN A 77 10.19 3.93 2.26
CA ASN A 77 9.80 4.93 1.27
C ASN A 77 10.25 6.33 1.72
N LYS A 78 9.71 7.38 1.11
CA LYS A 78 10.03 8.78 1.45
C LYS A 78 8.78 9.54 1.89
N LEU A 79 7.82 8.84 2.51
CA LEU A 79 6.56 9.43 2.93
C LEU A 79 6.82 10.49 3.99
N LYS A 80 6.34 11.71 3.73
CA LYS A 80 6.45 12.84 4.67
C LYS A 80 5.24 12.95 5.61
N ALA A 81 4.09 12.49 5.12
CA ALA A 81 2.84 12.45 5.86
C ALA A 81 1.97 11.29 5.35
N LEU A 82 0.97 10.92 6.14
CA LEU A 82 -0.13 10.07 5.71
C LEU A 82 -1.39 10.92 5.53
N PRO A 83 -2.28 10.60 4.56
CA PRO A 83 -3.58 11.23 4.42
C PRO A 83 -4.46 10.91 5.63
N SER A 84 -5.41 11.79 5.95
CA SER A 84 -6.36 11.57 7.05
C SER A 84 -7.26 10.35 6.79
N GLU A 85 -7.48 10.01 5.51
CA GLU A 85 -8.16 8.81 5.05
C GLU A 85 -7.59 7.50 5.57
N ILE A 86 -6.36 7.48 6.10
CA ILE A 86 -5.81 6.29 6.76
C ILE A 86 -6.73 5.82 7.90
N GLY A 87 -7.42 6.74 8.59
CA GLY A 87 -8.35 6.40 9.68
C GLY A 87 -9.64 5.70 9.26
N GLU A 88 -9.88 5.55 7.95
CA GLU A 88 -11.02 4.83 7.40
C GLU A 88 -10.76 3.32 7.21
N LEU A 89 -9.51 2.87 7.40
CA LEU A 89 -9.12 1.45 7.32
C LEU A 89 -9.50 0.68 8.58
N LYS A 90 -10.80 0.41 8.77
CA LYS A 90 -11.35 -0.19 10.01
C LYS A 90 -10.84 -1.60 10.31
N ASP A 91 -10.41 -2.33 9.29
CA ASP A 91 -9.89 -3.69 9.44
C ASP A 91 -8.36 -3.77 9.60
N LEU A 92 -7.66 -2.62 9.59
CA LEU A 92 -6.20 -2.61 9.62
C LEU A 92 -5.65 -3.07 10.97
N LYS A 93 -4.87 -4.14 10.94
CA LYS A 93 -4.21 -4.76 12.09
C LYS A 93 -2.73 -4.45 12.14
N MET A 94 -2.08 -4.37 10.97
CA MET A 94 -0.64 -4.16 10.87
C MET A 94 -0.32 -3.01 9.91
N LEU A 95 0.42 -2.01 10.42
CA LEU A 95 0.88 -0.87 9.65
C LEU A 95 2.40 -0.72 9.79
N TYR A 96 3.12 -0.93 8.68
CA TYR A 96 4.57 -0.78 8.61
C TYR A 96 4.93 0.51 7.87
N LEU A 97 5.63 1.40 8.56
CA LEU A 97 6.03 2.73 8.08
C LEU A 97 7.51 3.03 8.38
N ASN A 98 8.25 2.06 8.91
CA ASN A 98 9.68 2.17 9.17
C ASN A 98 10.46 2.57 7.92
N GLY A 99 11.50 3.39 8.07
CA GLY A 99 12.29 3.86 6.92
C GLY A 99 11.55 4.84 6.03
N ASN A 100 10.72 5.73 6.61
CA ASN A 100 10.10 6.87 5.93
C ASN A 100 10.57 8.19 6.54
N GLU A 101 10.13 9.32 5.97
CA GLU A 101 10.45 10.68 6.41
C GLU A 101 9.28 11.32 7.19
N LEU A 102 8.49 10.50 7.90
CA LEU A 102 7.27 10.95 8.59
C LEU A 102 7.62 11.89 9.75
N GLY A 103 7.12 13.12 9.69
CA GLY A 103 7.25 14.07 10.81
C GLY A 103 6.23 13.81 11.92
N THR A 104 4.97 13.63 11.54
CA THR A 104 3.86 13.33 12.45
C THR A 104 2.91 12.32 11.80
N LEU A 105 2.10 11.66 12.63
CA LEU A 105 0.95 10.89 12.16
C LEU A 105 -0.31 11.77 12.17
N PRO A 106 -1.23 11.58 11.21
CA PRO A 106 -2.51 12.26 11.23
C PRO A 106 -3.30 11.87 12.49
N PRO A 107 -4.06 12.79 13.12
CA PRO A 107 -4.88 12.49 14.30
C PRO A 107 -5.88 11.34 14.08
N GLU A 108 -6.28 11.11 12.83
CA GLU A 108 -7.17 10.03 12.39
C GLU A 108 -6.59 8.64 12.61
N ILE A 109 -5.29 8.49 12.89
CA ILE A 109 -4.68 7.20 13.26
C ILE A 109 -5.40 6.58 14.47
N ARG A 110 -5.99 7.41 15.36
CA ARG A 110 -6.80 6.95 16.51
C ARG A 110 -8.09 6.23 16.14
N ARG A 111 -8.53 6.33 14.87
CA ARG A 111 -9.73 5.65 14.34
C ARG A 111 -9.44 4.21 13.89
N LEU A 112 -8.18 3.79 13.88
CA LEU A 112 -7.76 2.43 13.55
C LEU A 112 -7.99 1.49 14.75
N GLU A 113 -9.25 1.19 15.04
CA GLU A 113 -9.67 0.47 16.25
C GLU A 113 -9.11 -0.96 16.35
N LYS A 114 -8.77 -1.59 15.21
CA LYS A 114 -8.22 -2.94 15.16
C LYS A 114 -6.69 -2.98 15.05
N LEU A 115 -6.01 -1.84 15.09
CA LEU A 115 -4.56 -1.79 14.92
C LEU A 115 -3.86 -2.46 16.09
N GLN A 116 -3.10 -3.51 15.79
CA GLN A 116 -2.34 -4.29 16.76
C GLN A 116 -0.85 -3.94 16.72
N CYS A 117 -0.33 -3.64 15.53
CA CYS A 117 1.08 -3.35 15.33
C CYS A 117 1.27 -2.12 14.46
N LEU A 118 2.05 -1.16 14.97
CA LEU A 118 2.46 0.05 14.26
C LEU A 118 3.99 0.17 14.33
N TYR A 119 4.65 0.07 13.17
CA TYR A 119 6.10 0.17 13.06
C TYR A 119 6.49 1.51 12.44
N LEU A 120 7.16 2.38 13.20
CA LEU A 120 7.51 3.75 12.79
C LEU A 120 9.01 4.04 12.79
N ARG A 121 9.82 3.19 13.42
CA ARG A 121 11.25 3.45 13.62
C ARG A 121 12.07 3.08 12.39
N ASN A 122 13.04 3.92 12.04
CA ASN A 122 14.07 3.62 11.04
C ASN A 122 14.94 2.43 11.45
#